data_AF-A0A496BGF0-F1
#
_entry.id   AF-A0A496BGF0-F1
#
_cell.length_a   1.000
_cell.length_b   1.000
_cell.length_c   1.000
_cell.angle_alpha   90.00
_cell.angle_beta   90.00
_cell.angle_gamma   90.00
#
_symmetry.space_group_name_H-M   'P 1'
#
loop_
_entity.id
_entity.type
_entity.pdbx_description
1 polymer ?
#
loop_
_entity_poly.entity_id
_entity_poly.type
_entity_poly.pdbx_seq_one_letter_code
_entity_poly.pdbx_strand_id
1 'polypeptide(L)'
;MRSLATQYFINSEVINVLSSNQLAATAILACLILSGCAFSRDIDQIEAYNQFAIKAAQAQLWNEAVFRWKQVIEVDPENAKAYNNLGVAYEALGNTDEAVAAYERATGLEPGNKYYRLNYRRCRIHIRRSGADDEDAPILDEDALHLEEGEPPHRE
;
A
#
# COMPACT_ATOMS: atom_id res chain seq x y z
N MET A 1 -14.34 -39.29 -58.13
CA MET A 1 -15.17 -38.09 -57.87
C MET A 1 -15.15 -37.83 -56.37
N ARG A 2 -14.20 -37.04 -55.87
CA ARG A 2 -14.29 -36.56 -54.48
C ARG A 2 -15.42 -35.52 -54.45
N SER A 3 -16.45 -35.80 -53.68
CA SER A 3 -17.69 -35.03 -53.63
C SER A 3 -17.42 -33.58 -53.21
N LEU A 4 -17.97 -32.61 -53.94
CA LEU A 4 -17.94 -31.18 -53.61
C LEU A 4 -18.44 -30.89 -52.18
N ALA A 5 -19.30 -31.77 -51.62
CA ALA A 5 -19.81 -31.67 -50.26
C ALA A 5 -18.71 -31.82 -49.20
N THR A 6 -17.72 -32.69 -49.41
CA THR A 6 -16.64 -32.89 -48.44
C THR A 6 -15.68 -31.70 -48.42
N GLN A 7 -15.42 -31.08 -49.57
CA GLN A 7 -14.59 -29.87 -49.68
C GLN A 7 -15.27 -28.66 -49.02
N TYR A 8 -16.60 -28.52 -49.16
CA TYR A 8 -17.37 -27.44 -48.55
C TYR A 8 -17.45 -27.57 -47.03
N PHE A 9 -17.61 -28.80 -46.52
CA PHE A 9 -17.62 -29.10 -45.09
C PHE A 9 -16.29 -28.76 -44.42
N ILE A 10 -15.16 -29.20 -44.99
CA ILE A 10 -13.82 -28.89 -44.49
C ILE A 10 -13.55 -27.38 -44.52
N ASN A 11 -13.95 -26.68 -45.58
CA ASN A 11 -13.82 -25.22 -45.65
C ASN A 11 -14.61 -24.52 -44.54
N SER A 12 -15.81 -25.01 -44.21
CA SER A 12 -16.65 -24.41 -43.15
C SER A 12 -16.08 -24.61 -41.74
N GLU A 13 -15.52 -25.78 -41.43
CA GLU A 13 -14.87 -26.04 -40.13
C GLU A 13 -13.58 -25.25 -39.97
N VAL A 14 -12.74 -25.18 -41.00
CA VAL A 14 -11.49 -24.41 -40.96
C VAL A 14 -11.76 -22.92 -40.77
N ILE A 15 -12.78 -22.36 -41.43
CA ILE A 15 -13.20 -20.96 -41.24
C ILE A 15 -13.73 -20.72 -39.82
N ASN A 16 -14.50 -21.66 -39.25
CA ASN A 16 -15.01 -21.56 -37.89
C ASN A 16 -13.90 -21.65 -36.83
N VAL A 17 -12.88 -22.50 -37.02
CA VAL A 17 -11.74 -22.61 -36.11
C VAL A 17 -10.86 -21.36 -36.19
N LEU A 18 -10.59 -20.84 -37.40
CA LEU A 18 -9.81 -19.61 -37.58
C LEU A 18 -10.52 -18.38 -36.95
N SER A 19 -11.83 -18.25 -37.15
CA SER A 19 -12.62 -17.16 -36.55
C SER A 19 -12.72 -17.29 -35.03
N SER A 20 -12.88 -18.50 -34.50
CA SER A 20 -12.88 -18.77 -33.04
C SER A 20 -11.54 -18.41 -32.39
N ASN A 21 -10.42 -18.76 -33.02
CA ASN A 21 -9.08 -18.41 -32.54
C ASN A 21 -8.81 -16.91 -32.60
N GLN A 22 -9.25 -16.23 -33.67
CA GLN A 22 -9.13 -14.78 -33.79
C GLN A 22 -9.93 -14.06 -32.70
N LEU A 23 -11.16 -14.51 -32.42
CA LEU A 23 -12.02 -13.94 -31.39
C LEU A 23 -11.39 -14.11 -30.00
N ALA A 24 -10.90 -15.31 -29.69
CA ALA A 24 -10.21 -15.58 -28.42
C ALA A 24 -8.96 -14.72 -28.24
N ALA A 25 -8.13 -14.58 -29.28
CA ALA A 25 -6.94 -13.73 -29.24
C ALA A 25 -7.28 -12.25 -28.99
N THR A 26 -8.32 -11.72 -29.64
CA THR A 26 -8.77 -10.34 -29.42
C THR A 26 -9.36 -10.12 -28.03
N ALA A 27 -10.08 -11.11 -27.48
CA ALA A 27 -10.62 -11.03 -26.12
C ALA A 27 -9.50 -11.00 -25.06
N ILE A 28 -8.46 -11.84 -25.21
CA ILE A 28 -7.30 -11.84 -24.31
C ILE A 28 -6.56 -10.50 -24.37
N LEU A 29 -6.32 -9.98 -25.58
CA LEU A 29 -5.66 -8.68 -25.75
C LEU A 29 -6.48 -7.54 -25.11
N ALA A 30 -7.81 -7.55 -25.29
CA ALA A 30 -8.71 -6.59 -24.66
C ALA A 30 -8.70 -6.70 -23.13
N CYS A 31 -8.72 -7.92 -22.57
CA CYS A 31 -8.61 -8.12 -21.12
C CYS A 31 -7.27 -7.61 -20.55
N LEU A 32 -6.15 -7.83 -21.24
CA LEU A 32 -4.84 -7.32 -20.83
C LEU A 32 -4.79 -5.79 -20.87
N ILE A 33 -5.33 -5.17 -21.92
CA ILE A 33 -5.42 -3.71 -22.04
C ILE A 33 -6.32 -3.13 -20.95
N LEU A 34 -7.50 -3.71 -20.73
CA LEU A 34 -8.44 -3.27 -19.70
C LEU A 34 -7.86 -3.39 -18.28
N SER A 35 -7.18 -4.51 -17.99
CA SER A 35 -6.50 -4.71 -16.70
C SER A 35 -5.34 -3.73 -16.51
N GLY A 36 -4.57 -3.46 -17.57
CA GLY A 36 -3.50 -2.46 -17.55
C GLY A 36 -4.02 -1.03 -17.33
N CYS A 37 -5.11 -0.64 -17.98
CA CYS A 37 -5.74 0.67 -17.80
C CYS A 37 -6.39 0.83 -16.41
N ALA A 38 -6.93 -0.25 -15.84
CA ALA A 38 -7.46 -0.23 -14.48
C ALA A 38 -6.32 -0.02 -13.47
N PHE A 39 -5.26 -0.82 -13.57
CA PHE A 39 -4.09 -0.70 -12.69
C PHE A 39 -3.40 0.67 -12.80
N SER A 40 -3.22 1.21 -14.01
CA SER A 40 -2.64 2.55 -14.17
C SER A 40 -3.51 3.65 -13.54
N ARG A 41 -4.84 3.51 -13.62
CA ARG A 41 -5.79 4.46 -13.01
C ARG A 41 -5.69 4.45 -11.49
N ASP A 42 -5.55 3.27 -10.89
CA ASP A 42 -5.45 3.10 -9.45
C ASP A 42 -4.15 3.72 -8.90
N ILE A 43 -3.03 3.57 -9.60
CA ILE A 43 -1.75 4.21 -9.25
C ILE A 43 -1.86 5.74 -9.29
N ASP A 44 -2.40 6.29 -10.37
CA ASP A 44 -2.55 7.75 -10.52
C ASP A 44 -3.46 8.33 -9.41
N GLN A 45 -4.48 7.57 -9.00
CA GLN A 45 -5.40 7.94 -7.94
C GLN A 45 -4.73 7.91 -6.56
N ILE A 46 -3.92 6.88 -6.26
CA ILE A 46 -3.12 6.81 -5.03
C ILE A 46 -2.19 8.02 -4.90
N GLU A 47 -1.45 8.36 -5.95
CA GLU A 47 -0.52 9.49 -5.92
C GLU A 47 -1.27 10.81 -5.71
N ALA A 48 -2.39 11.01 -6.41
CA ALA A 48 -3.22 12.20 -6.22
C ALA A 48 -3.75 12.34 -4.78
N TYR A 49 -4.20 11.24 -4.17
CA TYR A 49 -4.64 11.24 -2.78
C TYR A 49 -3.50 11.50 -1.80
N ASN A 50 -2.34 10.88 -2.00
CA ASN A 50 -1.16 11.13 -1.18
C ASN A 50 -0.72 12.60 -1.24
N GLN A 51 -0.64 13.18 -2.44
CA GLN A 51 -0.25 14.58 -2.60
C GLN A 51 -1.24 15.54 -1.95
N PHE A 52 -2.54 15.27 -2.09
CA PHE A 52 -3.56 16.06 -1.40
C PHE A 52 -3.41 15.95 0.12
N ALA A 53 -3.29 14.73 0.65
CA ALA A 53 -3.19 14.48 2.08
C ALA A 53 -1.99 15.21 2.70
N ILE A 54 -0.84 15.18 2.03
CA ILE A 54 0.37 15.90 2.47
C ILE A 54 0.11 17.41 2.51
N LYS A 55 -0.49 17.99 1.46
CA LYS A 55 -0.83 19.43 1.43
C LYS A 55 -1.85 19.80 2.50
N ALA A 56 -2.85 18.96 2.73
CA ALA A 56 -3.84 19.15 3.79
C ALA A 56 -3.18 19.14 5.17
N ALA A 57 -2.30 18.18 5.44
CA ALA A 57 -1.52 18.12 6.69
C ALA A 57 -0.61 19.34 6.88
N GLN A 58 0.06 19.81 5.82
CA GLN A 58 0.86 21.05 5.85
C GLN A 58 -0.01 22.28 6.18
N ALA A 59 -1.26 22.29 5.73
CA ALA A 59 -2.25 23.30 6.06
C ALA A 59 -2.98 23.05 7.40
N GLN A 60 -2.58 22.03 8.17
CA GLN A 60 -3.21 21.60 9.43
C GLN A 60 -4.69 21.19 9.30
N LEU A 61 -5.12 20.84 8.08
CA LEU A 61 -6.43 20.28 7.78
C LEU A 61 -6.39 18.76 8.02
N TRP A 62 -6.27 18.38 9.29
CA TRP A 62 -5.96 17.01 9.69
C TRP A 62 -7.08 16.01 9.36
N ASN A 63 -8.35 16.42 9.46
CA ASN A 63 -9.48 15.57 9.10
C ASN A 63 -9.48 15.23 7.60
N GLU A 64 -9.19 16.20 6.75
CA GLU A 64 -9.06 16.03 5.31
C GLU A 64 -7.86 15.15 4.96
N ALA A 65 -6.74 15.32 5.68
CA ALA A 65 -5.57 14.47 5.51
C ALA A 65 -5.86 13.01 5.88
N VAL A 66 -6.51 12.77 7.03
CA VAL A 66 -7.00 11.45 7.45
C VAL A 66 -7.89 10.83 6.38
N PHE A 67 -8.87 11.59 5.89
CA PHE A 67 -9.80 11.12 4.87
C PHE A 67 -9.05 10.65 3.61
N ARG A 68 -8.10 11.43 3.10
CA ARG A 68 -7.34 11.04 1.91
C ARG A 68 -6.38 9.88 2.12
N TRP A 69 -5.69 9.81 3.25
CA TRP A 69 -4.85 8.63 3.54
C TRP A 69 -5.68 7.36 3.72
N LYS A 70 -6.92 7.45 4.22
CA LYS A 70 -7.87 6.32 4.21
C LYS A 70 -8.19 5.83 2.80
N GLN A 71 -8.37 6.75 1.84
CA GLN A 71 -8.58 6.35 0.45
C GLN A 71 -7.33 5.70 -0.17
N VAL A 72 -6.14 6.10 0.24
CA VAL A 72 -4.90 5.44 -0.20
C VAL A 72 -4.86 3.99 0.29
N ILE A 73 -5.15 3.73 1.56
CA ILE A 73 -5.13 2.36 2.12
C ILE A 73 -6.29 1.48 1.63
N GLU A 74 -7.39 2.07 1.15
CA GLU A 74 -8.47 1.33 0.49
C GLU A 74 -8.03 0.73 -0.85
N VAL A 75 -7.19 1.45 -1.59
CA VAL A 75 -6.65 1.00 -2.89
C VAL A 75 -5.37 0.19 -2.71
N ASP A 76 -4.50 0.59 -1.80
CA ASP A 76 -3.23 -0.07 -1.46
C ASP A 76 -3.15 -0.36 0.06
N PRO A 77 -3.71 -1.50 0.52
CA PRO A 77 -3.73 -1.89 1.93
C PRO A 77 -2.36 -2.22 2.53
N GLU A 78 -1.30 -2.28 1.71
CA GLU A 78 0.08 -2.55 2.13
C GLU A 78 0.95 -1.28 2.12
N ASN A 79 0.36 -0.10 1.92
CA ASN A 79 1.07 1.17 1.92
C ASN A 79 1.52 1.60 3.32
N ALA A 80 2.68 1.12 3.77
CA ALA A 80 3.23 1.43 5.09
C ALA A 80 3.38 2.94 5.34
N LYS A 81 3.75 3.71 4.31
CA LYS A 81 3.90 5.16 4.40
C LYS A 81 2.55 5.87 4.68
N ALA A 82 1.47 5.44 4.02
CA ALA A 82 0.14 6.00 4.26
C ALA A 82 -0.32 5.72 5.69
N TYR A 83 -0.10 4.52 6.23
CA TYR A 83 -0.38 4.21 7.63
C TYR A 83 0.43 5.07 8.61
N ASN A 84 1.73 5.25 8.37
CA ASN A 84 2.55 6.13 9.22
C ASN A 84 2.03 7.58 9.20
N ASN A 85 1.68 8.10 8.03
CA ASN A 85 1.15 9.45 7.92
C ASN A 85 -0.24 9.60 8.56
N LEU A 86 -1.07 8.57 8.44
CA LEU A 86 -2.36 8.49 9.12
C LEU A 86 -2.17 8.55 10.65
N GLY A 87 -1.15 7.86 11.18
CA GLY A 87 -0.76 7.96 12.59
C GLY A 87 -0.41 9.39 13.02
N VAL A 88 0.39 10.11 12.20
CA VAL A 88 0.74 11.52 12.47
C VAL A 88 -0.51 12.41 12.50
N ALA A 89 -1.42 12.19 11.54
CA ALA A 89 -2.66 12.96 11.46
C ALA A 89 -3.57 12.72 12.66
N TYR A 90 -3.64 11.47 13.14
CA TYR A 90 -4.39 11.11 14.33
C TYR A 90 -3.78 11.68 15.61
N GLU A 91 -2.46 11.67 15.76
CA GLU A 91 -1.78 12.37 16.87
C GLU A 91 -2.15 13.87 16.88
N ALA A 92 -2.15 14.51 15.71
CA ALA A 92 -2.51 15.93 15.60
C ALA A 92 -3.98 16.24 15.94
N LEU A 93 -4.87 15.25 15.79
CA LEU A 93 -6.27 15.33 16.20
C LEU A 93 -6.50 14.95 17.67
N GLY A 94 -5.48 14.42 18.36
CA GLY A 94 -5.61 13.87 19.71
C GLY A 94 -6.20 12.45 19.77
N ASN A 95 -6.41 11.82 18.63
CA ASN A 95 -6.97 10.47 18.48
C ASN A 95 -5.86 9.43 18.67
N THR A 96 -5.41 9.27 19.91
CA THR A 96 -4.14 8.59 20.20
C THR A 96 -4.22 7.08 19.97
N ASP A 97 -5.37 6.45 20.21
CA ASP A 97 -5.56 5.01 19.98
C ASP A 97 -5.49 4.66 18.49
N GLU A 98 -6.15 5.45 17.64
CA GLU A 98 -6.09 5.29 16.19
C GLU A 98 -4.69 5.57 15.65
N ALA A 99 -3.96 6.51 16.27
CA ALA A 99 -2.57 6.77 15.91
C ALA A 99 -1.68 5.54 16.17
N VAL A 100 -1.80 4.92 17.34
CA VAL A 100 -1.07 3.70 17.70
C VAL A 100 -1.38 2.57 16.73
N ALA A 101 -2.66 2.32 16.43
CA ALA A 101 -3.05 1.27 15.49
C ALA A 101 -2.47 1.50 14.08
N ALA A 102 -2.49 2.74 13.60
CA ALA A 102 -1.93 3.09 12.30
C ALA A 102 -0.40 2.89 12.27
N TYR A 103 0.31 3.34 13.31
CA TYR A 103 1.75 3.14 13.42
C TYR A 103 2.15 1.67 13.57
N GLU A 104 1.39 0.89 14.34
CA GLU A 104 1.59 -0.56 14.45
C GLU A 104 1.48 -1.21 13.07
N ARG A 105 0.45 -0.85 12.28
CA ARG A 105 0.32 -1.37 10.92
C ARG A 105 1.49 -0.99 10.02
N ALA A 106 1.96 0.27 10.08
CA ALA A 106 3.12 0.72 9.32
C ALA A 106 4.41 -0.04 9.68
N THR A 107 4.65 -0.26 10.98
CA THR A 107 5.82 -1.00 11.46
C THR A 107 5.74 -2.50 11.18
N GLY A 108 4.54 -3.07 11.13
CA GLY A 108 4.32 -4.46 10.71
C GLY A 108 4.58 -4.67 9.21
N LEU A 109 4.25 -3.69 8.37
CA LEU A 109 4.48 -3.73 6.91
C LEU A 109 5.95 -3.47 6.55
N GLU A 110 6.60 -2.50 7.20
CA GLU A 110 8.03 -2.21 7.00
C GLU A 110 8.81 -2.25 8.33
N PRO A 111 9.13 -3.45 8.86
CA PRO A 111 9.81 -3.60 10.15
C PRO A 111 11.22 -3.00 10.19
N GLY A 112 11.86 -2.77 9.05
CA GLY A 112 13.19 -2.16 8.95
C GLY A 112 13.18 -0.62 8.99
N ASN A 113 12.02 0.01 8.87
CA ASN A 113 11.92 1.46 8.78
C ASN A 113 12.08 2.12 10.17
N LYS A 114 13.27 2.67 10.43
CA LYS A 114 13.60 3.32 11.72
C LYS A 114 12.65 4.50 12.04
N TYR A 115 12.17 5.23 11.04
CA TYR A 115 11.26 6.36 11.24
C TYR A 115 9.88 5.92 11.74
N TYR A 116 9.32 4.85 11.16
CA TYR A 116 8.00 4.33 11.60
C TYR A 116 8.09 3.80 13.02
N ARG A 117 9.17 3.08 13.34
CA ARG A 117 9.41 2.58 14.69
C ARG A 117 9.52 3.71 15.71
N LEU A 118 10.20 4.81 15.35
CA LEU A 118 10.35 5.97 16.22
C LEU A 118 9.01 6.68 16.47
N ASN A 119 8.22 6.92 15.42
CA ASN A 119 6.89 7.52 15.56
C ASN A 119 5.96 6.66 16.42
N TYR A 120 5.95 5.34 16.20
CA TYR A 120 5.20 4.39 17.02
C TYR A 120 5.59 4.45 18.49
N ARG A 121 6.90 4.36 18.79
CA ARG A 121 7.42 4.42 20.16
C ARG A 121 7.07 5.74 20.83
N ARG A 122 7.22 6.87 20.13
CA ARG A 122 6.87 8.20 20.64
C ARG A 122 5.39 8.26 21.04
N CYS A 123 4.49 7.83 20.13
CA CYS A 123 3.05 7.85 20.35
C CYS A 123 2.65 7.04 21.60
N ARG A 124 3.21 5.84 21.77
CA ARG A 124 2.95 4.99 22.95
C ARG A 124 3.45 5.58 24.26
N ILE A 125 4.59 6.29 24.25
CA ILE A 125 5.08 7.00 25.44
C ILE A 125 4.13 8.12 25.83
N HIS A 126 3.52 8.82 24.86
CA HIS A 126 2.52 9.85 25.14
C HIS A 126 1.28 9.27 25.84
N ILE A 127 0.78 8.10 25.40
CA ILE A 127 -0.32 7.39 26.09
C ILE A 127 0.07 7.01 27.52
N ARG A 128 1.24 6.36 27.72
CA ARG A 128 1.69 5.93 29.05
C ARG A 128 1.90 7.09 30.04
N ARG A 129 2.14 8.30 29.53
CA ARG A 129 2.28 9.51 30.34
C ARG A 129 0.93 10.21 30.59
N SER A 130 -0.07 10.01 29.73
CA SER A 130 -1.42 10.57 29.88
C SER A 130 -2.38 9.66 30.64
N GLY A 131 -2.12 8.34 30.67
CA GLY A 131 -2.85 7.33 31.43
C GLY A 131 -1.90 6.38 32.17
N ALA A 132 -2.14 6.20 33.46
CA ALA A 132 -1.52 5.17 34.28
C ALA A 132 -1.84 3.76 33.70
N ASP A 133 -0.91 2.82 33.92
CA ASP A 133 -1.10 1.37 33.85
C ASP A 133 -1.24 0.72 32.45
N ASP A 134 -0.11 0.57 31.73
CA ASP A 134 0.07 -0.47 30.70
C ASP A 134 1.41 -1.19 30.93
N GLU A 135 1.42 -2.14 31.86
CA GLU A 135 2.58 -3.00 32.15
C GLU A 135 2.83 -4.08 31.07
N ASP A 136 1.91 -4.28 30.13
CA ASP A 136 1.95 -5.38 29.15
C ASP A 136 2.36 -4.97 27.73
N ALA A 137 2.84 -3.74 27.55
CA ALA A 137 3.46 -3.32 26.32
C ALA A 137 4.75 -4.11 26.09
N PRO A 138 4.89 -4.97 25.06
CA PRO A 138 6.17 -5.63 24.79
C PRO A 138 7.22 -4.55 24.65
N ILE A 139 8.23 -4.64 25.52
CA ILE A 139 9.46 -3.89 25.42
C ILE A 139 10.05 -4.34 24.08
N LEU A 140 9.75 -3.58 23.02
CA LEU A 140 10.47 -3.79 21.76
C LEU A 140 11.89 -3.37 22.09
N ASP A 141 12.76 -4.36 22.20
CA ASP A 141 14.13 -4.26 22.70
C ASP A 141 14.77 -2.92 22.33
N GLU A 142 15.27 -2.21 23.33
CA GLU A 142 16.06 -0.99 23.16
C GLU A 142 17.35 -1.25 22.35
N ASP A 143 17.73 -2.52 22.19
CA ASP A 143 18.93 -3.01 21.52
C ASP A 143 18.96 -2.77 20.00
N ALA A 144 17.83 -2.44 19.36
CA ALA A 144 17.81 -2.13 17.92
C ALA A 144 18.44 -0.77 17.57
N LEU A 145 18.84 0.05 18.56
CA LEU A 145 19.55 1.31 18.37
C LEU A 145 21.08 1.17 18.35
N HIS A 146 21.65 -0.04 18.55
CA HIS A 146 23.10 -0.26 18.55
C HIS A 146 23.70 -0.72 17.21
N LEU A 147 22.98 -0.60 16.10
CA LEU A 147 23.56 -0.88 14.78
C LEU A 147 23.97 0.42 14.07
N GLU A 148 25.29 0.64 14.09
CA GLU A 148 26.11 1.59 13.33
C GLU A 148 26.39 2.98 13.93
N GLU A 149 27.01 3.03 15.10
CA GLU A 149 28.11 4.00 15.29
C GLU A 149 29.41 3.22 15.24
N GLY A 150 30.12 3.30 14.11
CA GLY A 150 31.41 2.64 13.94
C GLY A 150 32.38 3.09 15.01
N GLU A 151 32.95 2.13 15.74
CA GLU A 151 34.09 2.36 16.61
C GLU A 151 35.18 3.12 15.84
N PRO A 152 35.64 4.29 16.32
CA PRO A 152 36.83 4.90 15.74
C PRO A 152 38.01 3.95 15.97
N PRO A 153 38.90 3.77 14.97
CA PRO A 153 39.97 2.80 15.06
C PRO A 153 40.85 3.13 16.26
N HIS A 154 41.00 2.16 17.16
CA HIS A 154 41.99 2.19 18.23
C HIS A 154 43.37 2.43 17.61
N ARG A 155 43.96 3.60 17.88
CA ARG A 155 45.37 3.84 17.57
C ARG A 155 46.20 3.13 18.63
N GLU A 156 46.93 2.11 18.21
CA GLU A 156 48.12 1.60 18.92
C GLU A 156 49.24 2.65 18.91
#